data_AF-A0A3D9ZCJ2-F1
#
_entry.id   AF-A0A3D9ZCJ2-F1
#
_cell.length_a   1.000
_cell.length_b   1.000
_cell.length_c   1.000
_cell.angle_alpha   90.00
_cell.angle_beta   90.00
_cell.angle_gamma   90.00
#
_symmetry.space_group_name_H-M   'P 1'
#
loop_
_entity.id
_entity.type
_entity.pdbx_description
1 polymer ?
#
loop_
_entity_poly.entity_id
_entity_poly.type
_entity_poly.pdbx_seq_one_letter_code
_entity_poly.pdbx_strand_id
1 'polypeptide(L)'
;MKRRALAYASLAVAVVCCGGLSFVTHGIGQLNLRQRGEVSAVVDGPRPGTVLVQTLRYDETWSWLVGDDGAVLEWADHTSAGPPHADQCVATTCYRAAKTALRVEASGDGGATYATSWEIAGEPYAMLAESYPDVGDPAEHLSSRSLVVHEVAGGHVVFVANGRDGLLYRGVGGAWQRLGFPASGEGCCFYESALPLRPNPTRVWLTVVAITFGVVATLLPATLIAWKRRTWRRADLAGVLVLGVLAGYGSALAFRFPTVGMFPGATYGIPTLLAIMVAGALLGALFVSRPARSARPGD
;
A
#
# COMPACT_ATOMS: atom_id res chain seq x y z
N MET A 1 -17.40 -36.56 -24.84
CA MET A 1 -16.90 -35.19 -25.13
C MET A 1 -17.21 -34.15 -24.03
N LYS A 2 -18.41 -34.09 -23.45
CA LYS A 2 -18.78 -33.06 -22.44
C LYS A 2 -17.86 -32.95 -21.21
N ARG A 3 -17.35 -34.07 -20.67
CA ARG A 3 -16.43 -34.05 -19.50
C ARG A 3 -15.07 -33.41 -19.79
N ARG A 4 -14.53 -33.60 -21.01
CA ARG A 4 -13.25 -32.99 -21.41
C ARG A 4 -13.38 -31.47 -21.59
N ALA A 5 -14.48 -31.01 -22.20
CA ALA A 5 -14.74 -29.58 -22.35
C ALA A 5 -14.86 -28.84 -21.00
N LEU A 6 -15.47 -29.48 -20.00
CA LEU A 6 -15.57 -28.95 -18.65
C LEU A 6 -14.19 -28.85 -17.97
N ALA A 7 -13.35 -29.88 -18.10
CA ALA A 7 -12.00 -29.87 -17.55
C ALA A 7 -11.11 -28.77 -18.17
N TYR A 8 -11.20 -28.55 -19.48
CA TYR A 8 -10.44 -27.49 -20.14
C TYR A 8 -10.92 -26.08 -19.75
N ALA A 9 -12.22 -25.87 -19.57
CA ALA A 9 -12.76 -24.60 -19.10
C ALA A 9 -12.30 -24.28 -17.66
N SER A 10 -12.31 -25.28 -16.76
CA SER A 10 -11.80 -25.12 -15.39
C SER A 10 -10.30 -24.82 -15.36
N LEU A 11 -9.51 -25.49 -16.20
CA LEU A 11 -8.07 -25.23 -16.31
C LEU A 11 -7.79 -23.82 -16.86
N ALA A 12 -8.54 -23.38 -17.87
CA ALA A 12 -8.37 -22.04 -18.45
C ALA A 12 -8.72 -20.94 -17.44
N VAL A 13 -9.79 -21.09 -16.67
CA VAL A 13 -10.15 -20.14 -15.60
C VAL A 13 -9.07 -20.12 -14.51
N ALA A 14 -8.56 -21.29 -14.10
CA ALA A 14 -7.48 -21.37 -13.11
C ALA A 14 -6.20 -20.67 -13.60
N VAL A 15 -5.81 -20.88 -14.86
CA VAL A 15 -4.61 -20.25 -15.45
C VAL A 15 -4.78 -18.74 -15.60
N VAL A 16 -5.94 -18.26 -16.06
CA VAL A 16 -6.22 -16.82 -16.19
C VAL A 16 -6.30 -16.15 -14.82
N CYS A 17 -6.91 -16.79 -13.82
CA CYS A 17 -6.94 -16.26 -12.46
C CYS A 17 -5.54 -16.24 -11.83
N CYS A 18 -4.77 -17.33 -11.88
CA CYS A 18 -3.43 -17.37 -11.27
C CYS A 18 -2.41 -16.46 -11.98
N GLY A 19 -2.43 -16.44 -13.32
CA GLY A 19 -1.51 -15.63 -14.12
C GLY A 19 -1.84 -14.13 -14.10
N GLY A 20 -3.12 -13.78 -14.27
CA GLY A 20 -3.57 -12.39 -14.31
C GLY A 20 -3.39 -11.66 -12.98
N LEU A 21 -3.67 -12.32 -11.86
CA LEU A 21 -3.50 -11.73 -10.53
C LEU A 21 -2.02 -11.47 -10.19
N SER A 22 -1.12 -12.36 -10.57
CA SER A 22 0.31 -12.19 -10.33
C SER A 22 0.88 -11.04 -11.16
N PHE A 23 0.47 -10.91 -12.42
CA PHE A 23 0.96 -9.86 -13.32
C PHE A 23 0.46 -8.46 -12.90
N VAL A 24 -0.83 -8.35 -12.55
CA VAL A 24 -1.43 -7.06 -12.15
C VAL A 24 -0.89 -6.59 -10.79
N THR A 25 -0.75 -7.49 -9.82
CA THR A 25 -0.24 -7.11 -8.48
C THR A 25 1.23 -6.75 -8.49
N HIS A 26 2.04 -7.43 -9.31
CA HIS A 26 3.45 -7.08 -9.49
C HIS A 26 3.60 -5.76 -10.27
N GLY A 27 2.87 -5.59 -11.38
CA GLY A 27 2.94 -4.38 -12.20
C GLY A 27 2.49 -3.10 -11.48
N ILE A 28 1.36 -3.13 -10.76
CA ILE A 28 0.87 -1.95 -10.01
C ILE A 28 1.80 -1.62 -8.84
N GLY A 29 2.36 -2.64 -8.17
CA GLY A 29 3.34 -2.44 -7.11
C GLY A 29 4.59 -1.73 -7.64
N GLN A 30 5.14 -2.20 -8.75
CA GLN A 30 6.31 -1.63 -9.40
C GLN A 30 6.07 -0.18 -9.85
N LEU A 31 4.92 0.12 -10.44
CA LEU A 31 4.58 1.49 -10.84
C LEU A 31 4.51 2.45 -9.65
N ASN A 32 3.89 2.03 -8.54
CA ASN A 32 3.77 2.88 -7.36
C ASN A 32 5.13 3.08 -6.66
N LEU A 33 5.98 2.04 -6.65
CA LEU A 33 7.32 2.11 -6.06
C LEU A 33 8.28 2.97 -6.88
N ARG A 34 8.17 2.97 -8.22
CA ARG A 34 8.90 3.90 -9.10
C ARG A 34 8.56 5.36 -8.84
N GLN A 35 7.33 5.61 -8.39
CA GLN A 35 6.82 6.95 -8.10
C GLN A 35 7.09 7.40 -6.66
N ARG A 36 7.65 6.53 -5.81
CA ARG A 36 8.02 6.93 -4.45
C ARG A 36 9.07 8.02 -4.52
N GLY A 37 8.81 9.08 -3.77
CA GLY A 37 9.76 10.16 -3.61
C GLY A 37 10.92 9.72 -2.73
N GLU A 38 11.71 10.70 -2.35
CA GLU A 38 12.85 10.53 -1.47
C GLU A 38 12.75 11.62 -0.40
N VAL A 39 12.73 11.25 0.88
CA VAL A 39 12.83 12.25 1.95
C VAL A 39 14.27 12.73 1.99
N SER A 40 14.51 13.87 1.34
CA SER A 40 15.84 14.41 1.10
C SER A 40 16.39 15.12 2.33
N ALA A 41 15.50 15.75 3.11
CA ALA A 41 15.85 16.46 4.32
C ALA A 41 14.69 16.51 5.31
N VAL A 42 15.05 16.63 6.58
CA VAL A 42 14.21 17.09 7.67
C VAL A 42 14.95 18.23 8.38
N VAL A 43 14.21 19.31 8.67
CA VAL A 43 14.72 20.53 9.33
C VAL A 43 13.70 21.05 10.34
N ASP A 44 14.12 21.93 11.24
CA ASP A 44 13.21 22.60 12.17
C ASP A 44 12.09 23.33 11.40
N GLY A 45 10.86 23.17 11.86
CA GLY A 45 9.69 23.79 11.27
C GLY A 45 9.51 25.25 11.71
N PRO A 46 8.68 26.03 11.00
CA PRO A 46 8.38 27.42 11.34
C PRO A 46 7.62 27.59 12.66
N ARG A 47 7.02 26.52 13.20
CA ARG A 47 6.25 26.53 14.44
C ARG A 47 6.97 25.70 15.51
N PRO A 48 6.92 26.11 16.80
CA PRO A 48 7.42 25.27 17.89
C PRO A 48 6.80 23.87 17.84
N GLY A 49 7.63 22.85 17.98
CA GLY A 49 7.21 21.44 17.97
C GLY A 49 6.74 20.92 16.61
N THR A 50 7.26 21.51 15.52
CA THR A 50 7.02 21.04 14.17
C THR A 50 8.33 20.92 13.40
N VAL A 51 8.44 19.91 12.54
CA VAL A 51 9.54 19.75 11.59
C VAL A 51 9.03 19.92 10.16
N LEU A 52 9.89 20.47 9.31
CA LEU A 52 9.64 20.55 7.87
C LEU A 52 10.35 19.37 7.19
N VAL A 53 9.57 18.52 6.54
CA VAL A 53 10.05 17.32 5.84
C VAL A 53 10.04 17.58 4.35
N GLN A 54 11.22 17.61 3.74
CA GLN A 54 11.39 17.79 2.30
C GLN A 54 11.42 16.44 1.60
N THR A 55 10.58 16.29 0.59
CA THR A 55 10.47 15.10 -0.24
C THR A 55 10.74 15.47 -1.70
N LEU A 56 11.74 14.87 -2.31
CA LEU A 56 12.03 14.99 -3.73
C LEU A 56 11.19 13.95 -4.49
N ARG A 57 10.37 14.40 -5.44
CA ARG A 57 9.53 13.53 -6.28
C ARG A 57 9.43 14.15 -7.68
N TYR A 58 9.77 13.39 -8.72
CA TYR A 58 9.79 13.88 -10.12
C TYR A 58 10.62 15.16 -10.32
N ASP A 59 11.79 15.25 -9.68
CA ASP A 59 12.65 16.43 -9.68
C ASP A 59 12.01 17.69 -9.04
N GLU A 60 10.84 17.56 -8.44
CA GLU A 60 10.17 18.59 -7.66
C GLU A 60 10.36 18.34 -6.17
N THR A 61 10.64 19.40 -5.40
CA THR A 61 10.73 19.31 -3.94
C THR A 61 9.40 19.73 -3.32
N TRP A 62 8.82 18.81 -2.56
CA TRP A 62 7.59 19.01 -1.80
C TRP A 62 7.94 19.12 -0.33
N SER A 63 7.37 20.07 0.40
CA SER A 63 7.62 20.22 1.83
C SER A 63 6.35 19.97 2.63
N TRP A 64 6.49 19.26 3.74
CA TRP A 64 5.39 18.87 4.61
C TRP A 64 5.72 19.28 6.03
N LEU A 65 4.73 19.84 6.74
CA LEU A 65 4.88 20.12 8.14
C LEU A 65 4.41 18.92 8.96
N VAL A 66 5.25 18.45 9.88
CA VAL A 66 4.99 17.29 10.74
C VAL A 66 5.11 17.73 12.20
N GLY A 67 4.17 17.35 13.05
CA GLY A 67 4.21 17.65 14.49
C GLY A 67 5.13 16.71 15.27
N ASP A 68 5.44 17.04 16.52
CA ASP A 68 6.26 16.22 17.43
C ASP A 68 5.70 14.83 17.74
N ASP A 69 4.40 14.62 17.53
CA ASP A 69 3.73 13.32 17.60
C ASP A 69 3.95 12.47 16.33
N GLY A 70 4.64 13.03 15.35
CA GLY A 70 4.87 12.44 14.05
C GLY A 70 3.69 12.59 13.10
N ALA A 71 2.61 13.29 13.42
CA ALA A 71 1.49 13.48 12.52
C ALA A 71 1.80 14.51 11.42
N VAL A 72 1.43 14.20 10.17
CA VAL A 72 1.48 15.18 9.08
C VAL A 72 0.38 16.21 9.33
N LEU A 73 0.76 17.47 9.45
CA LEU A 73 -0.17 18.57 9.72
C LEU A 73 -0.71 19.16 8.42
N GLU A 74 0.19 19.64 7.57
CA GLU A 74 -0.17 20.34 6.34
C GLU A 74 0.96 20.28 5.31
N TRP A 75 0.60 20.61 4.08
CA TRP A 75 1.57 20.91 3.05
C TRP A 75 2.13 22.32 3.26
N ALA A 76 3.46 22.45 3.20
CA ALA A 76 4.16 23.69 3.50
C ALA A 76 4.76 24.26 2.22
N ASP A 77 3.94 25.03 1.51
CA ASP A 77 4.33 25.63 0.24
C ASP A 77 5.47 26.65 0.45
N HIS A 78 6.52 26.56 -0.37
CA HIS A 78 7.61 27.54 -0.46
C HIS A 78 8.26 28.00 0.87
N THR A 79 8.18 27.19 1.93
CA THR A 79 8.82 27.54 3.20
C THR A 79 10.32 27.34 3.06
N SER A 80 11.10 28.42 3.18
CA SER A 80 12.56 28.33 3.23
C SER A 80 12.99 27.52 4.44
N ALA A 81 13.36 26.28 4.19
CA ALA A 81 14.02 25.41 5.15
C ALA A 81 15.36 26.02 5.58
N GLY A 82 15.69 25.90 6.87
CA GLY A 82 17.08 26.00 7.31
C GLY A 82 17.95 24.92 6.63
N PRO A 83 19.29 24.97 6.78
CA PRO A 83 20.14 23.92 6.27
C PRO A 83 19.84 22.58 7.00
N PRO A 84 19.84 21.43 6.29
CA PRO A 84 19.74 20.13 6.94
C PRO A 84 20.98 19.83 7.77
N HIS A 85 20.78 19.28 8.96
CA HIS A 85 21.84 18.88 9.88
C HIS A 85 21.98 17.36 9.91
N ALA A 86 23.21 16.85 9.78
CA ALA A 86 23.47 15.41 9.91
C ALA A 86 23.53 14.96 11.37
N ASP A 87 23.68 15.90 12.30
CA ASP A 87 23.83 15.70 13.73
C ASP A 87 23.17 16.84 14.53
N GLN A 88 22.61 16.51 15.69
CA GLN A 88 21.98 17.47 16.59
C GLN A 88 21.91 16.89 18.01
N CYS A 89 21.90 17.77 19.01
CA CYS A 89 21.87 17.40 20.41
C CYS A 89 20.70 18.04 21.15
N VAL A 90 20.24 17.34 22.20
CA VAL A 90 19.35 17.84 23.24
C VAL A 90 20.00 17.54 24.60
N ALA A 91 20.31 18.59 25.35
CA ALA A 91 21.16 18.50 26.54
C ALA A 91 22.47 17.73 26.25
N THR A 92 22.73 16.61 26.93
CA THR A 92 23.91 15.75 26.71
C THR A 92 23.66 14.61 25.71
N THR A 93 22.44 14.47 25.19
CA THR A 93 22.10 13.41 24.24
C THR A 93 22.24 13.93 22.81
N CYS A 94 23.16 13.37 22.05
CA CYS A 94 23.39 13.74 20.65
C CYS A 94 23.02 12.59 19.72
N TYR A 95 22.51 12.92 18.53
CA TYR A 95 22.22 11.98 17.47
C TYR A 95 23.01 12.37 16.23
N ARG A 96 23.41 11.38 15.43
CA ARG A 96 23.96 11.60 14.09
C ARG A 96 23.49 10.55 13.09
N ALA A 97 23.25 11.00 11.86
CA ALA A 97 22.87 10.17 10.73
C ALA A 97 24.11 9.62 10.00
N ALA A 98 24.10 8.33 9.64
CA ALA A 98 25.16 7.72 8.87
C ALA A 98 24.97 7.97 7.37
N LYS A 99 25.91 8.67 6.73
CA LYS A 99 25.78 9.14 5.34
C LYS A 99 25.53 8.04 4.29
N THR A 100 25.93 6.80 4.53
CA THR A 100 25.93 5.72 3.53
C THR A 100 25.16 4.49 3.99
N ALA A 101 24.37 4.61 5.06
CA ALA A 101 23.59 3.50 5.61
C ALA A 101 22.29 4.02 6.22
N LEU A 102 21.27 3.16 6.26
CA LEU A 102 20.09 3.39 7.09
C LEU A 102 20.49 3.15 8.55
N ARG A 103 21.18 4.12 9.14
CA ARG A 103 21.68 4.04 10.51
C ARG A 103 21.68 5.41 11.18
N VAL A 104 21.24 5.40 12.43
CA VAL A 104 21.32 6.51 13.37
C VAL A 104 22.14 6.07 14.56
N GLU A 105 23.10 6.90 14.92
CA GLU A 105 23.94 6.71 16.10
C GLU A 105 23.53 7.73 17.16
N ALA A 106 23.61 7.32 18.43
CA ALA A 106 23.32 8.17 19.57
C ALA A 106 24.50 8.18 20.56
N SER A 107 24.65 9.33 21.21
CA SER A 107 25.62 9.58 22.27
C SER A 107 24.86 10.09 23.50
N GLY A 108 25.23 9.62 24.68
CA GLY A 108 24.72 10.14 25.97
C GLY A 108 25.70 11.06 26.69
N ASP A 109 26.89 11.26 26.13
CA ASP A 109 28.03 11.97 26.72
C ASP A 109 28.42 13.22 25.92
N GLY A 110 27.43 13.89 25.32
CA GLY A 110 27.63 15.14 24.59
C GLY A 110 28.37 14.96 23.26
N GLY A 111 28.27 13.78 22.66
CA GLY A 111 28.92 13.45 21.38
C GLY A 111 30.34 12.89 21.52
N ALA A 112 30.81 12.57 22.73
CA ALA A 112 32.16 12.01 22.90
C ALA A 112 32.25 10.56 22.43
N THR A 113 31.21 9.76 22.66
CA THR A 113 31.09 8.38 22.16
C THR A 113 29.73 8.14 21.51
N TYR A 114 29.72 7.38 20.42
CA TYR A 114 28.51 7.07 19.67
C TYR A 114 28.29 5.55 19.62
N ALA A 115 27.03 5.14 19.81
CA ALA A 115 26.57 3.77 19.63
C ALA A 115 25.38 3.74 18.67
N THR A 116 25.19 2.63 17.96
CA THR A 116 24.03 2.44 17.08
C THR A 116 22.74 2.53 17.90
N SER A 117 21.89 3.51 17.56
CA SER A 117 20.56 3.67 18.16
C SER A 117 19.48 3.02 17.31
N TRP A 118 19.67 3.02 15.98
CA TRP A 118 18.79 2.40 15.01
C TRP A 118 19.57 2.03 13.76
N GLU A 119 19.27 0.88 13.15
CA GLU A 119 19.88 0.45 11.90
C GLU A 119 18.99 -0.54 11.13
N ILE A 120 19.01 -0.45 9.80
CA ILE A 120 18.64 -1.54 8.90
C ILE A 120 19.92 -1.96 8.16
N ALA A 121 20.40 -3.18 8.43
CA ALA A 121 21.61 -3.73 7.82
C ALA A 121 21.40 -5.18 7.36
N GLY A 122 22.38 -5.71 6.62
CA GLY A 122 22.42 -7.11 6.21
C GLY A 122 21.29 -7.52 5.26
N GLU A 123 20.74 -8.72 5.46
CA GLU A 123 19.67 -9.27 4.62
C GLU A 123 18.42 -8.37 4.56
N PRO A 124 17.89 -7.80 5.67
CA PRO A 124 16.80 -6.82 5.60
C PRO A 124 17.09 -5.61 4.71
N TYR A 125 18.32 -5.10 4.71
CA TYR A 125 18.72 -3.98 3.86
C TYR A 125 18.77 -4.40 2.39
N ALA A 126 19.34 -5.56 2.10
CA ALA A 126 19.38 -6.11 0.74
C ALA A 126 17.97 -6.34 0.17
N MET A 127 17.07 -6.96 0.95
CA MET A 127 15.68 -7.16 0.57
C MET A 127 14.94 -5.83 0.35
N LEU A 128 15.22 -4.83 1.18
CA LEU A 128 14.65 -3.50 1.02
C LEU A 128 15.13 -2.88 -0.29
N ALA A 129 16.43 -2.90 -0.57
CA ALA A 129 17.02 -2.38 -1.81
C ALA A 129 16.44 -3.08 -3.05
N GLU A 130 16.31 -4.41 -3.04
CA GLU A 130 15.68 -5.19 -4.13
C GLU A 130 14.20 -4.84 -4.33
N SER A 131 13.52 -4.39 -3.28
CA SER A 131 12.12 -3.99 -3.35
C SER A 131 11.91 -2.63 -4.02
N TYR A 132 12.93 -1.77 -4.10
CA TYR A 132 12.85 -0.47 -4.77
C TYR A 132 13.31 -0.56 -6.23
N PRO A 133 12.41 -0.44 -7.22
CA PRO A 133 12.82 -0.36 -8.60
C PRO A 133 13.61 0.93 -8.85
N ASP A 134 14.62 0.81 -9.72
CA ASP A 134 15.41 1.94 -10.21
C ASP A 134 15.99 2.78 -9.05
N VAL A 135 16.42 2.12 -7.96
CA VAL A 135 17.02 2.77 -6.79
C VAL A 135 18.41 3.35 -7.06
N GLY A 136 19.04 3.01 -8.18
CA GLY A 136 20.42 3.42 -8.45
C GLY A 136 21.39 2.75 -7.48
N ASP A 137 22.32 3.52 -6.90
CA ASP A 137 23.15 3.06 -5.78
C ASP A 137 22.32 3.09 -4.48
N PRO A 138 22.03 1.92 -3.86
CA PRO A 138 21.30 1.89 -2.60
C PRO A 138 21.96 2.70 -1.48
N ALA A 139 23.30 2.80 -1.45
CA ALA A 139 23.98 3.56 -0.39
C ALA A 139 23.72 5.07 -0.48
N GLU A 140 23.41 5.58 -1.67
CA GLU A 140 23.05 6.97 -1.91
C GLU A 140 21.58 7.24 -1.59
N HIS A 141 20.69 6.34 -2.01
CA HIS A 141 19.23 6.56 -1.95
C HIS A 141 18.55 5.94 -0.72
N LEU A 142 19.14 4.92 -0.11
CA LEU A 142 18.68 4.26 1.12
C LEU A 142 19.72 4.49 2.22
N SER A 143 19.83 5.74 2.65
CA SER A 143 20.72 6.19 3.72
C SER A 143 20.05 7.26 4.59
N SER A 144 20.50 7.36 5.84
CA SER A 144 20.09 8.41 6.77
C SER A 144 20.90 9.69 6.49
N ARG A 145 20.23 10.82 6.29
CA ARG A 145 20.85 12.02 5.69
C ARG A 145 20.88 13.22 6.62
N SER A 146 19.74 13.53 7.20
CA SER A 146 19.60 14.63 8.16
C SER A 146 18.64 14.23 9.26
N LEU A 147 18.73 14.94 10.38
CA LEU A 147 17.87 14.72 11.52
C LEU A 147 17.51 16.01 12.23
N VAL A 148 16.41 15.96 12.97
CA VAL A 148 15.97 17.00 13.90
C VAL A 148 15.67 16.37 15.25
N VAL A 149 16.08 17.02 16.33
CA VAL A 149 15.82 16.61 17.72
C VAL A 149 15.05 17.72 18.43
N HIS A 150 13.86 17.42 18.91
CA HIS A 150 13.05 18.36 19.70
C HIS A 150 12.90 17.89 21.14
N GLU A 151 13.11 18.81 22.07
CA GLU A 151 12.73 18.62 23.47
C GLU A 151 11.20 18.76 23.61
N VAL A 152 10.58 17.79 24.26
CA VAL A 152 9.13 17.77 24.49
C VAL A 152 8.83 17.34 25.93
N ALA A 153 7.58 17.47 26.36
CA ALA A 153 7.18 17.01 27.69
C ALA A 153 7.51 15.51 27.87
N GLY A 154 8.38 15.21 28.85
CA GLY A 154 8.79 13.84 29.19
C GLY A 154 10.05 13.33 28.49
N GLY A 155 10.70 14.13 27.63
CA GLY A 155 11.98 13.76 27.01
C GLY A 155 12.20 14.49 25.69
N HIS A 156 12.47 13.74 24.63
CA HIS A 156 12.70 14.30 23.30
C HIS A 156 12.26 13.34 22.21
N VAL A 157 11.95 13.90 21.05
CA VAL A 157 11.64 13.18 19.82
C VAL A 157 12.73 13.41 18.79
N VAL A 158 12.88 12.45 17.87
CA VAL A 158 13.88 12.52 16.80
C VAL A 158 13.21 12.22 15.47
N PHE A 159 13.45 13.06 14.47
CA PHE A 159 13.04 12.84 13.09
C PHE A 159 14.27 12.66 12.23
N VAL A 160 14.25 11.71 11.30
CA VAL A 160 15.38 11.43 10.41
C VAL A 160 14.89 11.23 8.98
N ALA A 161 15.55 11.92 8.05
CA ALA A 161 15.37 11.74 6.62
C ALA A 161 16.17 10.51 6.15
N ASN A 162 15.47 9.43 5.77
CA ASN A 162 16.07 8.17 5.33
C ASN A 162 15.96 7.95 3.81
N GLY A 163 16.01 9.03 3.02
CA GLY A 163 15.94 8.96 1.58
C GLY A 163 14.68 8.22 1.09
N ARG A 164 14.87 7.18 0.27
CA ARG A 164 13.78 6.36 -0.28
C ARG A 164 13.11 5.45 0.75
N ASP A 165 13.62 5.34 1.97
CA ASP A 165 12.89 4.65 3.04
C ASP A 165 11.80 5.51 3.69
N GLY A 166 11.86 6.83 3.47
CA GLY A 166 10.92 7.80 4.01
C GLY A 166 11.42 8.48 5.29
N LEU A 167 10.47 8.91 6.13
CA LEU A 167 10.71 9.55 7.42
C LEU A 167 10.79 8.50 8.52
N LEU A 168 11.81 8.60 9.37
CA LEU A 168 11.97 7.82 10.59
C LEU A 168 11.71 8.70 11.80
N TYR A 169 10.98 8.18 12.77
CA TYR A 169 10.57 8.87 13.99
C TYR A 169 10.98 8.08 15.23
N ARG A 170 11.50 8.77 16.23
CA ARG A 170 11.68 8.25 17.59
C ARG A 170 10.77 9.03 18.53
N GLY A 171 9.83 8.34 19.16
CA GLY A 171 8.99 8.94 20.20
C GLY A 171 9.72 9.08 21.53
N VAL A 172 9.07 9.75 22.48
CA VAL A 172 9.58 9.97 23.85
C VAL A 172 9.90 8.66 24.58
N GLY A 173 9.11 7.60 24.33
CA GLY A 173 9.38 6.25 24.88
C GLY A 173 10.61 5.55 24.30
N GLY A 174 11.30 6.18 23.35
CA GLY A 174 12.55 5.71 22.76
C GLY A 174 12.43 4.67 21.66
N ALA A 175 11.21 4.25 21.32
CA ALA A 175 10.94 3.36 20.21
C ALA A 175 11.06 4.10 18.87
N TRP A 176 11.71 3.44 17.91
CA TRP A 176 11.83 3.91 16.53
C TRP A 176 10.70 3.37 15.65
N GLN A 177 10.17 4.22 14.78
CA GLN A 177 9.07 3.93 13.86
C GLN A 177 9.37 4.51 12.49
N ARG A 178 9.28 3.68 11.44
CA ARG A 178 9.38 4.13 10.04
C ARG A 178 8.01 4.60 9.59
N LEU A 179 7.84 5.90 9.43
CA LEU A 179 6.56 6.52 9.07
C LEU A 179 6.30 6.44 7.56
N GLY A 180 7.36 6.44 6.75
CA GLY A 180 7.25 6.42 5.29
C GLY A 180 7.17 7.83 4.71
N PHE A 181 6.37 8.05 3.66
CA PHE A 181 6.32 9.34 2.97
C PHE A 181 5.08 10.15 3.38
N PRO A 182 5.26 11.43 3.77
CA PRO A 182 4.12 12.32 3.94
C PRO A 182 3.45 12.52 2.58
N ALA A 183 2.12 12.36 2.53
CA ALA A 183 1.34 12.61 1.32
C ALA A 183 -0.07 13.07 1.68
N SER A 184 -0.51 14.14 1.00
CA SER A 184 -1.80 14.86 1.12
C SER A 184 -2.04 15.60 2.45
N GLY A 185 -2.38 16.90 2.34
CA GLY A 185 -2.49 17.86 3.45
C GLY A 185 -3.79 17.78 4.26
N GLU A 186 -4.41 16.59 4.38
CA GLU A 186 -5.66 16.40 5.12
C GLU A 186 -5.44 15.83 6.54
N GLY A 187 -4.23 15.98 7.09
CA GLY A 187 -3.99 15.91 8.53
C GLY A 187 -4.09 14.53 9.20
N CYS A 188 -4.22 13.42 8.46
CA CYS A 188 -4.55 12.13 9.10
C CYS A 188 -3.53 10.98 8.90
N CYS A 189 -2.80 10.87 7.79
CA CYS A 189 -1.99 9.68 7.53
C CYS A 189 -0.74 9.91 6.66
N PHE A 190 0.33 9.16 6.91
CA PHE A 190 1.35 8.87 5.90
C PHE A 190 0.72 7.92 4.87
N TYR A 191 0.48 8.43 3.68
CA TYR A 191 -0.22 7.68 2.63
C TYR A 191 0.59 6.47 2.15
N GLU A 192 1.92 6.60 2.18
CA GLU A 192 2.84 5.54 1.80
C GLU A 192 3.64 5.09 3.03
N SER A 193 3.12 4.09 3.72
CA SER A 193 3.86 3.44 4.80
C SER A 193 5.20 2.92 4.28
N ALA A 194 6.20 2.96 5.17
CA ALA A 194 7.50 2.38 4.90
C ALA A 194 7.36 0.90 4.47
N LEU A 195 8.15 0.48 3.49
CA LEU A 195 8.09 -0.89 2.97
C LEU A 195 8.40 -1.87 4.12
N PRO A 196 7.58 -2.90 4.36
CA PRO A 196 7.87 -3.85 5.43
C PRO A 196 9.19 -4.56 5.13
N LEU A 197 10.08 -4.63 6.12
CA LEU A 197 11.40 -5.29 5.97
C LEU A 197 11.27 -6.79 5.65
N ARG A 198 10.16 -7.40 6.06
CA ARG A 198 9.79 -8.76 5.70
C ARG A 198 8.35 -8.76 5.22
N PRO A 199 8.05 -9.27 4.02
CA PRO A 199 6.68 -9.45 3.60
C PRO A 199 5.99 -10.38 4.60
N ASN A 200 4.89 -9.94 5.21
CA ASN A 200 4.14 -10.79 6.13
C ASN A 200 3.40 -11.87 5.32
N PRO A 201 3.83 -13.15 5.38
CA PRO A 201 3.24 -14.20 4.55
C PRO A 201 1.75 -14.39 4.86
N THR A 202 1.34 -14.11 6.11
CA THR A 202 -0.05 -14.15 6.55
C THR A 202 -0.92 -13.18 5.75
N ARG A 203 -0.41 -11.98 5.46
CA ARG A 203 -1.17 -10.97 4.71
C ARG A 203 -1.38 -11.39 3.25
N VAL A 204 -0.36 -12.00 2.64
CA VAL A 204 -0.46 -12.57 1.29
C VAL A 204 -1.49 -13.70 1.27
N TRP A 205 -1.42 -14.63 2.23
CA TRP A 205 -2.37 -15.74 2.31
C TRP A 205 -3.80 -15.26 2.54
N LEU A 206 -4.03 -14.31 3.44
CA LEU A 206 -5.35 -13.71 3.66
C LEU A 206 -5.89 -13.03 2.39
N THR A 207 -5.03 -12.35 1.63
CA THR A 207 -5.41 -11.74 0.34
C THR A 207 -5.86 -12.81 -0.65
N VAL A 208 -5.09 -13.90 -0.78
CA VAL A 208 -5.42 -15.03 -1.67
C VAL A 208 -6.73 -15.69 -1.25
N VAL A 209 -6.94 -15.92 0.05
CA VAL A 209 -8.19 -16.49 0.59
C VAL A 209 -9.37 -15.57 0.31
N ALA A 210 -9.25 -14.26 0.55
CA ALA A 210 -10.31 -13.30 0.29
C ALA A 210 -10.71 -13.25 -1.20
N ILE A 211 -9.72 -13.25 -2.09
CA ILE A 211 -9.95 -13.27 -3.55
C ILE A 211 -10.61 -14.59 -3.97
N THR A 212 -10.13 -15.72 -3.45
CA THR A 212 -10.71 -17.05 -3.74
C THR A 212 -12.17 -17.12 -3.29
N PHE A 213 -12.46 -16.63 -2.08
CA PHE A 213 -13.83 -16.61 -1.55
C PHE A 213 -14.75 -15.70 -2.37
N GLY A 214 -14.30 -14.51 -2.76
CA GLY A 214 -15.06 -13.60 -3.63
C GLY A 214 -15.37 -14.22 -5.00
N VAL A 215 -14.40 -14.89 -5.62
CA VAL A 215 -14.60 -15.58 -6.91
C VAL A 215 -15.58 -16.75 -6.75
N VAL A 216 -15.42 -17.59 -5.72
CA VAL A 216 -16.33 -18.72 -5.46
C VAL A 216 -17.75 -18.23 -5.20
N ALA A 217 -17.93 -17.24 -4.33
CA ALA A 217 -19.24 -16.67 -4.01
C ALA A 217 -19.96 -16.10 -5.24
N THR A 218 -19.21 -15.56 -6.21
CA THR A 218 -19.77 -15.00 -7.46
C THR A 218 -20.13 -16.10 -8.48
N LEU A 219 -19.31 -17.14 -8.59
CA LEU A 219 -19.49 -18.21 -9.58
C LEU A 219 -20.45 -19.33 -9.12
N LEU A 220 -20.54 -19.60 -7.82
CA LEU A 220 -21.37 -20.69 -7.28
C LEU A 220 -22.87 -20.53 -7.64
N PRO A 221 -23.51 -19.35 -7.47
CA PRO A 221 -24.92 -19.18 -7.80
C PRO A 221 -25.18 -19.38 -9.29
N ALA A 222 -24.32 -18.81 -10.15
CA ALA A 222 -24.42 -18.93 -11.58
C ALA A 222 -24.29 -20.38 -12.05
N THR A 223 -23.34 -21.14 -11.47
CA THR A 223 -23.14 -22.56 -11.79
C THR A 223 -24.27 -23.45 -11.27
N LEU A 224 -24.85 -23.16 -10.11
CA LEU A 224 -26.03 -23.88 -9.59
C LEU A 224 -27.28 -23.63 -10.45
N ILE A 225 -27.53 -22.38 -10.84
CA ILE A 225 -28.57 -22.03 -11.82
C ILE A 225 -28.29 -22.72 -13.16
N ALA A 226 -27.00 -22.79 -13.54
CA ALA A 226 -26.58 -23.42 -14.78
C ALA A 226 -26.95 -24.88 -14.82
N TRP A 227 -26.60 -25.60 -13.77
CA TRP A 227 -26.80 -27.03 -13.65
C TRP A 227 -28.29 -27.40 -13.74
N LYS A 228 -29.17 -26.55 -13.20
CA LYS A 228 -30.63 -26.73 -13.29
C LYS A 228 -31.17 -26.50 -14.71
N ARG A 229 -30.50 -25.71 -15.55
CA ARG A 229 -30.92 -25.41 -16.94
C ARG A 229 -30.09 -26.19 -17.95
N ARG A 230 -30.68 -27.25 -18.51
CA ARG A 230 -30.01 -28.23 -19.40
C ARG A 230 -29.42 -27.66 -20.71
N THR A 231 -29.64 -26.39 -21.04
CA THR A 231 -29.15 -25.74 -22.28
C THR A 231 -28.65 -24.31 -22.01
N TRP A 232 -27.35 -24.09 -22.09
CA TRP A 232 -26.74 -22.74 -22.03
C TRP A 232 -26.46 -22.20 -23.42
N ARG A 233 -26.73 -20.91 -23.61
CA ARG A 233 -26.19 -20.17 -24.75
C ARG A 233 -24.79 -19.71 -24.39
N ARG A 234 -23.87 -19.67 -25.37
CA ARG A 234 -22.47 -19.25 -25.15
C ARG A 234 -22.36 -17.84 -24.53
N ALA A 235 -23.34 -16.97 -24.77
CA ALA A 235 -23.40 -15.63 -24.19
C ALA A 235 -23.54 -15.64 -22.66
N ASP A 236 -24.26 -16.61 -22.09
CA ASP A 236 -24.49 -16.70 -20.64
C ASP A 236 -23.19 -17.04 -19.90
N LEU A 237 -22.36 -17.93 -20.48
CA LEU A 237 -21.03 -18.26 -19.95
C LEU A 237 -20.10 -17.06 -19.94
N ALA A 238 -20.11 -16.26 -21.01
CA ALA A 238 -19.26 -15.08 -21.12
C ALA A 238 -19.62 -14.02 -20.06
N GLY A 239 -20.93 -13.75 -19.86
CA GLY A 239 -21.38 -12.78 -18.86
C GLY A 239 -20.99 -13.15 -17.43
N VAL A 240 -21.14 -14.42 -17.05
CA VAL A 240 -20.73 -14.92 -15.72
C VAL A 240 -19.22 -14.80 -15.51
N LEU A 241 -18.43 -15.08 -16.55
CA LEU A 241 -16.97 -15.01 -16.47
C LEU A 241 -16.50 -13.55 -16.29
N VAL A 242 -17.09 -12.61 -17.03
CA VAL A 242 -16.81 -11.17 -16.85
C VAL A 242 -17.18 -10.69 -15.45
N LEU A 243 -18.35 -11.07 -14.93
CA LEU A 243 -18.78 -10.73 -13.56
C LEU A 243 -17.82 -11.29 -12.50
N GLY A 244 -17.38 -12.54 -12.65
CA GLY A 244 -16.41 -13.16 -11.75
C GLY A 244 -15.05 -12.43 -11.73
N VAL A 245 -14.56 -12.01 -12.90
CA VAL A 245 -13.31 -11.24 -13.03
C VAL A 245 -13.45 -9.87 -12.35
N LEU A 246 -14.55 -9.15 -12.59
CA LEU A 246 -14.80 -7.85 -11.97
C LEU A 246 -14.93 -7.96 -10.44
N ALA A 247 -15.62 -8.98 -9.94
CA ALA A 247 -15.76 -9.23 -8.49
C ALA A 247 -14.41 -9.55 -7.83
N GLY A 248 -13.60 -10.41 -8.47
CA GLY A 248 -12.26 -10.73 -7.99
C GLY A 248 -11.34 -9.52 -7.97
N TYR A 249 -11.37 -8.69 -9.01
CA TYR A 249 -10.60 -7.45 -9.09
C TYR A 249 -11.02 -6.43 -8.00
N GLY A 250 -12.32 -6.21 -7.82
CA GLY A 250 -12.84 -5.32 -6.78
C GLY A 250 -12.47 -5.77 -5.36
N SER A 251 -12.52 -7.09 -5.10
CA SER A 251 -12.11 -7.66 -3.82
C SER A 251 -10.61 -7.49 -3.54
N ALA A 252 -9.78 -7.69 -4.57
CA ALA A 252 -8.33 -7.50 -4.47
C ALA A 252 -7.97 -6.03 -4.16
N LEU A 253 -8.65 -5.07 -4.81
CA LEU A 253 -8.46 -3.64 -4.53
C LEU A 253 -8.83 -3.28 -3.10
N ALA A 254 -10.00 -3.75 -2.61
CA ALA A 254 -10.46 -3.46 -1.26
C ALA A 254 -9.50 -3.95 -0.16
N PHE A 255 -8.86 -5.11 -0.37
CA PHE A 255 -7.90 -5.67 0.60
C PHE A 255 -6.53 -5.01 0.53
N ARG A 256 -6.10 -4.60 -0.68
CA ARG A 256 -4.78 -3.97 -0.89
C ARG A 256 -4.74 -2.53 -0.39
N PHE A 257 -5.89 -1.86 -0.40
CA PHE A 257 -6.02 -0.45 -0.05
C PHE A 257 -7.07 -0.25 1.04
N PRO A 258 -6.87 -0.81 2.25
CA PRO A 258 -7.85 -0.70 3.32
C PRO A 258 -8.07 0.77 3.74
N THR A 259 -7.08 1.65 3.53
CA THR A 259 -6.98 2.99 4.13
C THR A 259 -6.59 4.10 3.14
N VAL A 260 -6.82 3.92 1.84
CA VAL A 260 -6.36 4.88 0.80
C VAL A 260 -7.44 5.94 0.57
N GLY A 261 -7.26 7.13 1.18
CA GLY A 261 -8.12 8.32 1.03
C GLY A 261 -9.37 8.37 1.92
N MET A 262 -10.24 9.39 1.70
CA MET A 262 -11.50 9.66 2.41
C MET A 262 -12.55 8.52 2.30
N PHE A 263 -12.27 7.48 1.51
CA PHE A 263 -13.18 6.39 1.22
C PHE A 263 -12.48 5.06 1.51
N PRO A 264 -12.68 4.46 2.69
CA PRO A 264 -12.10 3.16 3.06
C PRO A 264 -12.33 2.14 1.94
N GLY A 265 -11.40 1.22 1.66
CA GLY A 265 -11.61 0.19 0.64
C GLY A 265 -12.93 -0.59 0.81
N ALA A 266 -13.45 -0.65 2.04
CA ALA A 266 -14.78 -1.15 2.36
C ALA A 266 -15.95 -0.36 1.72
N THR A 267 -15.87 0.97 1.59
CA THR A 267 -16.93 1.81 1.02
C THR A 267 -17.09 1.65 -0.49
N TYR A 268 -16.08 1.16 -1.21
CA TYR A 268 -16.25 0.79 -2.63
C TYR A 268 -16.44 -0.72 -2.81
N GLY A 269 -15.74 -1.53 -2.01
CA GLY A 269 -15.84 -2.99 -2.06
C GLY A 269 -17.26 -3.48 -1.75
N ILE A 270 -17.88 -2.99 -0.67
CA ILE A 270 -19.23 -3.43 -0.26
C ILE A 270 -20.30 -3.04 -1.29
N PRO A 271 -20.41 -1.78 -1.77
CA PRO A 271 -21.40 -1.42 -2.78
C PRO A 271 -21.16 -2.10 -4.12
N THR A 272 -19.90 -2.36 -4.50
CA THR A 272 -19.59 -3.04 -5.76
C THR A 272 -19.98 -4.52 -5.66
N LEU A 273 -19.70 -5.18 -4.53
CA LEU A 273 -20.19 -6.55 -4.27
C LEU A 273 -21.73 -6.60 -4.25
N LEU A 274 -22.39 -5.64 -3.60
CA LEU A 274 -23.85 -5.53 -3.60
C LEU A 274 -24.40 -5.30 -5.00
N ALA A 275 -23.81 -4.40 -5.78
CA ALA A 275 -24.21 -4.13 -7.16
C ALA A 275 -24.04 -5.37 -8.05
N ILE A 276 -22.96 -6.14 -7.87
CA ILE A 276 -22.73 -7.41 -8.55
C ILE A 276 -23.80 -8.45 -8.16
N MET A 277 -24.13 -8.56 -6.87
CA MET A 277 -25.19 -9.46 -6.39
C MET A 277 -26.57 -9.06 -6.93
N VAL A 278 -26.91 -7.78 -6.90
CA VAL A 278 -28.18 -7.24 -7.40
C VAL A 278 -28.28 -7.40 -8.92
N ALA A 279 -27.23 -7.05 -9.67
CA ALA A 279 -27.19 -7.23 -11.12
C ALA A 279 -27.28 -8.72 -11.51
N GLY A 280 -26.56 -9.59 -10.79
CA GLY A 280 -26.65 -11.04 -10.97
C GLY A 280 -28.06 -11.58 -10.73
N ALA A 281 -28.73 -11.11 -9.67
CA ALA A 281 -30.12 -11.49 -9.36
C ALA A 281 -31.11 -10.97 -10.40
N LEU A 282 -30.98 -9.72 -10.84
CA LEU A 282 -31.83 -9.10 -11.86
C LEU A 282 -31.68 -9.78 -13.22
N LEU A 283 -30.45 -10.09 -13.64
CA LEU A 283 -30.21 -10.87 -14.85
C LEU A 283 -30.84 -12.26 -14.71
N GLY A 284 -30.63 -12.94 -13.58
CA GLY A 284 -31.28 -14.22 -13.29
C GLY A 284 -32.81 -14.16 -13.45
N ALA A 285 -33.46 -13.12 -12.91
CA ALA A 285 -34.90 -12.92 -13.00
C ALA A 285 -35.38 -12.68 -14.45
N LEU A 286 -34.69 -11.83 -15.21
CA LEU A 286 -35.01 -11.55 -16.62
C LEU A 286 -34.91 -12.79 -17.52
N PHE A 287 -34.04 -13.75 -17.17
CA PHE A 287 -33.92 -15.01 -17.90
C PHE A 287 -34.90 -16.10 -17.41
N VAL A 288 -35.55 -15.95 -16.25
CA VAL A 288 -36.62 -16.85 -15.75
C VAL A 288 -37.97 -16.54 -16.34
N SER A 289 -38.23 -15.27 -16.67
CA SER A 289 -39.57 -14.82 -17.05
C SER A 289 -39.94 -14.97 -18.52
N ARG A 290 -39.12 -15.58 -19.39
CA ARG A 290 -39.57 -15.89 -20.76
C ARG A 290 -40.54 -17.08 -20.72
N PRO A 291 -41.86 -16.85 -20.93
CA PRO A 291 -42.81 -17.95 -20.97
C PRO A 291 -42.43 -18.84 -22.14
N ALA A 292 -42.49 -20.16 -21.95
CA ALA A 292 -42.44 -21.09 -23.06
C ALA A 292 -43.49 -20.63 -24.06
N ARG A 293 -43.09 -20.24 -25.28
CA ARG A 293 -44.03 -19.94 -26.35
C ARG A 293 -44.95 -21.15 -26.42
N SER A 294 -46.21 -20.96 -26.07
CA SER A 294 -47.25 -21.94 -26.30
C SER A 294 -47.16 -22.31 -27.77
N ALA A 295 -46.86 -23.58 -28.03
CA ALA A 295 -46.97 -24.11 -29.38
C ALA A 295 -48.38 -23.78 -29.85
N ARG A 296 -48.49 -23.05 -30.97
CA ARG A 296 -49.79 -22.83 -31.62
C ARG A 296 -50.38 -24.21 -31.89
N PRO A 297 -51.56 -24.55 -31.36
CA PRO A 297 -52.27 -25.73 -31.81
C PRO A 297 -52.90 -25.41 -33.17
N GLY A 298 -52.57 -26.19 -34.19
CA GLY A 298 -53.25 -26.18 -35.49
C GLY A 298 -52.31 -26.03 -36.69
N ASP A 299 -51.65 -27.14 -37.05
CA ASP A 299 -51.75 -27.74 -38.39
C ASP A 299 -52.30 -29.16 -38.19
#